data_AF-A0A2V6K4P6-F1
#
_entry.id   AF-A0A2V6K4P6-F1
#
_cell.length_a   1.000
_cell.length_b   1.000
_cell.length_c   1.000
_cell.angle_alpha   90.00
_cell.angle_beta   90.00
_cell.angle_gamma   90.00
#
_symmetry.space_group_name_H-M   'P 1'
#
loop_
_entity.id
_entity.type
_entity.pdbx_description
1 polymer ?
#
loop_
_entity_poly.entity_id
_entity_poly.type
_entity_poly.pdbx_seq_one_letter_code
_entity_poly.pdbx_strand_id
1 'polypeptide(L)'
;MKETFRCWAEIDRDALRHNAQVVRQRIGSAEMLAVVKANAYGHGLLGVAQTLADDAQLFGVANLEEALALRESLPHPIVILGPETREERSIIAQRGFIPTISSLEEAQAFDQLGPVSINFKIDTGMGRMGVVENESREVFKRVAALPNIDVHSVSTHMPVSNEDAKFTRGQLVRFRRIIEQIRAEVPGSYRAHVLQSAGTLAFNPPTFEIVRAGIMLYGISPLPEFQKLLKPVMTWKTRIVLIRDMPKGSSISYGRTFITPRKMRIATLSAGYADGYPWHLSNRGAAVLVCGQRGPLIGRVTMDLMMIDVSNIDNVHVGDEVVLMGRDGSEEISCVELAEKAGTITWEIITRIGARVRRVFS
;
A
#
# COMPACT_ATOMS: atom_id res chain seq x y z
N MET A 1 22.09 -24.43 -8.07
CA MET A 1 22.68 -23.52 -7.06
C MET A 1 21.52 -22.93 -6.28
N LYS A 2 21.58 -22.90 -4.93
CA LYS A 2 20.57 -22.21 -4.12
C LYS A 2 20.65 -20.72 -4.50
N GLU A 3 19.54 -20.10 -4.93
CA GLU A 3 19.56 -18.68 -5.25
C GLU A 3 19.96 -17.87 -4.00
N THR A 4 21.00 -17.05 -4.11
CA THR A 4 21.49 -16.21 -3.03
C THR A 4 21.25 -14.75 -3.38
N PHE A 5 20.39 -14.08 -2.59
CA PHE A 5 20.10 -12.66 -2.76
C PHE A 5 20.92 -11.81 -1.78
N ARG A 6 21.30 -10.60 -2.22
CA ARG A 6 21.92 -9.58 -1.35
C ARG A 6 20.90 -8.86 -0.48
N CYS A 7 19.74 -8.55 -1.05
CA CYS A 7 18.62 -7.87 -0.41
C CYS A 7 17.33 -8.35 -1.10
N TRP A 8 16.35 -8.81 -0.31
CA TRP A 8 15.09 -9.37 -0.82
C TRP A 8 13.95 -9.18 0.16
N ALA A 9 12.72 -9.15 -0.35
CA ALA A 9 11.50 -9.13 0.41
C ALA A 9 10.76 -10.46 0.23
N GLU A 10 10.58 -11.21 1.31
CA GLU A 10 9.73 -12.39 1.36
C GLU A 10 8.28 -11.94 1.54
N ILE A 11 7.38 -12.48 0.70
CA ILE A 11 5.97 -12.11 0.63
C ILE A 11 5.16 -13.37 0.93
N ASP A 12 4.55 -13.41 2.10
CA ASP A 12 3.78 -14.55 2.60
C ASP A 12 2.37 -14.57 1.97
N ARG A 13 2.11 -15.57 1.11
CA ARG A 13 0.82 -15.74 0.43
C ARG A 13 -0.30 -16.13 1.39
N ASP A 14 0.01 -16.88 2.44
CA ASP A 14 -0.98 -17.31 3.42
C ASP A 14 -1.37 -16.17 4.35
N ALA A 15 -0.44 -15.27 4.68
CA ALA A 15 -0.75 -14.01 5.35
C ALA A 15 -1.66 -13.11 4.50
N LEU A 16 -1.40 -13.00 3.19
CA LEU A 16 -2.27 -12.27 2.25
C LEU A 16 -3.70 -12.82 2.25
N ARG A 17 -3.85 -14.14 2.08
CA ARG A 17 -5.15 -14.82 2.09
C ARG A 17 -5.85 -14.67 3.44
N HIS A 18 -5.13 -14.85 4.55
CA HIS A 18 -5.66 -14.59 5.89
C HIS A 18 -6.24 -13.18 6.00
N ASN A 19 -5.49 -12.16 5.57
CA ASN A 19 -5.95 -10.77 5.62
C ASN A 19 -7.16 -10.54 4.70
N ALA A 20 -7.21 -11.16 3.53
CA ALA A 20 -8.37 -11.11 2.63
C ALA A 20 -9.61 -11.76 3.28
N GLN A 21 -9.45 -12.85 4.03
CA GLN A 21 -10.53 -13.46 4.79
C GLN A 21 -11.02 -12.55 5.94
N VAL A 22 -10.12 -11.82 6.60
CA VAL A 22 -10.52 -10.79 7.57
C VAL A 22 -11.34 -9.69 6.90
N VAL A 23 -10.96 -9.25 5.70
CA VAL A 23 -11.78 -8.32 4.91
C VAL A 23 -13.15 -8.94 4.64
N ARG A 24 -13.21 -10.16 4.10
CA ARG A 24 -14.46 -10.87 3.78
C ARG A 24 -15.41 -10.93 4.98
N GLN A 25 -14.91 -11.32 6.15
CA GLN A 25 -15.69 -11.39 7.39
C GLN A 25 -16.27 -10.02 7.79
N ARG A 26 -15.55 -8.93 7.52
CA ARG A 26 -16.03 -7.57 7.79
C ARG A 26 -17.06 -7.13 6.77
N ILE A 27 -16.87 -7.45 5.48
CA ILE A 27 -17.68 -6.86 4.41
C ILE A 27 -18.91 -7.71 4.04
N GLY A 28 -19.02 -8.94 4.55
CA GLY A 28 -20.13 -9.84 4.24
C GLY A 28 -20.20 -10.16 2.75
N SER A 29 -21.36 -9.89 2.12
CA SER A 29 -21.59 -10.11 0.70
C SER A 29 -21.13 -8.97 -0.21
N ALA A 30 -20.66 -7.85 0.33
CA ALA A 30 -20.13 -6.76 -0.48
C ALA A 30 -18.89 -7.23 -1.26
N GLU A 31 -18.65 -6.63 -2.41
CA GLU A 31 -17.51 -6.94 -3.25
C GLU A 31 -16.23 -6.33 -2.70
N MET A 32 -15.15 -7.09 -2.81
CA MET A 32 -13.82 -6.62 -2.47
C MET A 32 -13.13 -6.07 -3.71
N LEU A 33 -12.82 -4.77 -3.67
CA LEU A 33 -11.86 -4.13 -4.55
C LEU A 33 -10.49 -4.17 -3.87
N ALA A 34 -9.62 -5.08 -4.32
CA ALA A 34 -8.26 -5.21 -3.81
C ALA A 34 -7.36 -4.11 -4.41
N VAL A 35 -6.92 -3.18 -3.56
CA VAL A 35 -6.09 -2.04 -3.98
C VAL A 35 -4.62 -2.48 -4.03
N VAL A 36 -4.12 -2.62 -5.25
CA VAL A 36 -2.76 -3.12 -5.58
C VAL A 36 -1.88 -2.06 -6.24
N LYS A 37 -2.27 -0.79 -6.15
CA LYS A 37 -1.46 0.33 -6.63
C LYS A 37 -0.08 0.43 -5.96
N ALA A 38 0.81 1.18 -6.58
CA ALA A 38 2.21 1.35 -6.20
C ALA A 38 2.93 0.00 -6.04
N ASN A 39 2.84 -0.85 -7.07
CA ASN A 39 3.41 -2.21 -7.08
C ASN A 39 2.91 -3.07 -5.90
N ALA A 40 1.61 -3.07 -5.66
CA ALA A 40 0.96 -3.67 -4.49
C ALA A 40 1.59 -3.19 -3.17
N TYR A 41 1.70 -1.87 -3.00
CA TYR A 41 2.29 -1.25 -1.81
C TYR A 41 3.73 -1.76 -1.58
N GLY A 42 4.49 -1.97 -2.66
CA GLY A 42 5.83 -2.54 -2.64
C GLY A 42 5.92 -4.06 -2.46
N HIS A 43 4.81 -4.80 -2.41
CA HIS A 43 4.81 -6.25 -2.22
C HIS A 43 4.93 -7.04 -3.53
N GLY A 44 4.79 -6.38 -4.69
CA GLY A 44 4.89 -7.00 -6.01
C GLY A 44 3.50 -7.20 -6.64
N LEU A 45 3.18 -6.36 -7.63
CA LEU A 45 1.87 -6.24 -8.26
C LEU A 45 1.27 -7.59 -8.68
N LEU A 46 1.97 -8.30 -9.58
CA LEU A 46 1.44 -9.52 -10.19
C LEU A 46 1.30 -10.66 -9.16
N GLY A 47 2.33 -10.87 -8.33
CA GLY A 47 2.29 -11.96 -7.36
C GLY A 47 1.23 -11.77 -6.28
N VAL A 48 1.02 -10.52 -5.82
CA VAL A 48 -0.08 -10.20 -4.88
C VAL A 48 -1.42 -10.40 -5.57
N ALA A 49 -1.60 -9.84 -6.76
CA ALA A 49 -2.89 -9.91 -7.43
C ALA A 49 -3.29 -11.35 -7.79
N GLN A 50 -2.35 -12.17 -8.26
CA GLN A 50 -2.56 -13.61 -8.48
C GLN A 50 -2.90 -14.35 -7.19
N THR A 51 -2.30 -13.97 -6.05
CA THR A 51 -2.62 -14.59 -4.75
C THR A 51 -4.06 -14.32 -4.33
N LEU A 52 -4.56 -13.11 -4.63
CA LEU A 52 -5.87 -12.61 -4.23
C LEU A 52 -6.96 -12.80 -5.30
N ALA A 53 -6.65 -13.46 -6.42
CA ALA A 53 -7.54 -13.57 -7.57
C ALA A 53 -8.88 -14.24 -7.22
N ASP A 54 -8.87 -15.22 -6.32
CA ASP A 54 -10.09 -15.93 -5.90
C ASP A 54 -10.83 -15.22 -4.75
N ASP A 55 -10.17 -14.30 -4.03
CA ASP A 55 -10.76 -13.57 -2.91
C ASP A 55 -11.43 -12.24 -3.34
N ALA A 56 -10.84 -11.58 -4.34
CA ALA A 56 -11.23 -10.25 -4.80
C ALA A 56 -12.11 -10.28 -6.06
N GLN A 57 -13.12 -9.41 -6.11
CA GLN A 57 -14.01 -9.27 -7.27
C GLN A 57 -13.48 -8.20 -8.24
N LEU A 58 -12.78 -7.19 -7.73
CA LEU A 58 -12.16 -6.14 -8.53
C LEU A 58 -10.74 -5.86 -8.05
N PHE A 59 -9.93 -5.27 -8.92
CA PHE A 59 -8.62 -4.73 -8.56
C PHE A 59 -8.57 -3.22 -8.78
N GLY A 60 -7.88 -2.52 -7.88
CA GLY A 60 -7.67 -1.07 -7.94
C GLY A 60 -6.21 -0.70 -8.09
N VAL A 61 -5.88 0.04 -9.14
CA VAL A 61 -4.53 0.54 -9.43
C VAL A 61 -4.51 2.07 -9.51
N ALA A 62 -3.32 2.70 -9.54
CA ALA A 62 -3.23 4.17 -9.59
C ALA A 62 -3.35 4.74 -11.01
N ASN A 63 -2.78 4.05 -12.01
CA ASN A 63 -2.59 4.58 -13.36
C ASN A 63 -2.74 3.49 -14.44
N LEU A 64 -2.60 3.89 -15.71
CA LEU A 64 -2.73 2.99 -16.85
C LEU A 64 -1.62 1.93 -16.89
N GLU A 65 -0.37 2.26 -16.57
CA GLU A 65 0.74 1.31 -16.64
C GLU A 65 0.53 0.12 -15.69
N GLU A 66 0.08 0.38 -14.46
CA GLU A 66 -0.28 -0.68 -13.51
C GLU A 66 -1.48 -1.49 -13.99
N ALA A 67 -2.47 -0.83 -14.63
CA ALA A 67 -3.64 -1.52 -15.17
C ALA A 67 -3.26 -2.47 -16.31
N LEU A 68 -2.39 -2.02 -17.23
CA LEU A 68 -1.88 -2.81 -18.34
C LEU A 68 -1.07 -4.02 -17.84
N ALA A 69 -0.13 -3.79 -16.92
CA ALA A 69 0.66 -4.87 -16.33
C ALA A 69 -0.23 -5.92 -15.66
N LEU A 70 -1.29 -5.47 -14.96
CA LEU A 70 -2.22 -6.37 -14.29
C LEU A 70 -3.11 -7.15 -15.26
N ARG A 71 -3.58 -6.50 -16.34
CA ARG A 71 -4.46 -7.11 -17.35
C ARG A 71 -3.82 -8.31 -18.04
N GLU A 72 -2.50 -8.31 -18.19
CA GLU A 72 -1.76 -9.46 -18.74
C GLU A 72 -1.85 -10.71 -17.85
N SER A 73 -2.14 -10.53 -16.55
CA SER A 73 -2.18 -11.61 -15.57
C SER A 73 -3.58 -11.98 -15.09
N LEU A 74 -4.56 -11.07 -15.15
CA LEU A 74 -5.89 -11.28 -14.58
C LEU A 74 -7.03 -10.75 -15.48
N PRO A 75 -8.14 -11.52 -15.61
CA PRO A 75 -9.33 -11.09 -16.36
C PRO A 75 -10.26 -10.17 -15.57
N HIS A 76 -10.06 -10.01 -14.25
CA HIS A 76 -10.94 -9.24 -13.36
C HIS A 76 -11.17 -7.80 -13.82
N PRO A 77 -12.29 -7.17 -13.43
CA PRO A 77 -12.47 -5.73 -13.56
C PRO A 77 -11.34 -4.95 -12.85
N ILE A 78 -10.76 -3.99 -13.56
CA ILE A 78 -9.67 -3.15 -13.05
C ILE A 78 -10.13 -1.70 -13.03
N VAL A 79 -10.17 -1.11 -11.83
CA VAL A 79 -10.51 0.29 -11.60
C VAL A 79 -9.23 1.10 -11.49
N ILE A 80 -9.10 2.13 -12.33
CA ILE A 80 -8.03 3.13 -12.22
C ILE A 80 -8.53 4.18 -11.23
N LEU A 81 -7.88 4.26 -10.06
CA LEU A 81 -8.30 5.09 -8.93
C LEU A 81 -7.79 6.54 -9.02
N GLY A 82 -6.71 6.76 -9.77
CA GLY A 82 -6.15 8.07 -10.06
C GLY A 82 -6.81 8.71 -11.30
N PRO A 83 -6.51 9.99 -11.55
CA PRO A 83 -6.97 10.67 -12.74
C PRO A 83 -6.15 10.20 -13.94
N GLU A 84 -6.79 10.06 -15.09
CA GLU A 84 -6.10 9.80 -16.35
C GLU A 84 -5.61 11.09 -17.02
N THR A 85 -4.59 10.95 -17.85
CA THR A 85 -4.21 11.95 -18.86
C THR A 85 -5.06 11.77 -20.11
N ARG A 86 -5.14 12.81 -20.96
CA ARG A 86 -5.98 12.78 -22.17
C ARG A 86 -5.54 11.70 -23.14
N GLU A 87 -4.22 11.48 -23.22
CA GLU A 87 -3.56 10.52 -24.10
C GLU A 87 -3.85 9.07 -23.70
N GLU A 88 -4.12 8.81 -22.42
CA GLU A 88 -4.39 7.46 -21.90
C GLU A 88 -5.81 6.98 -22.20
N ARG A 89 -6.77 7.89 -22.43
CA ARG A 89 -8.20 7.57 -22.52
C ARG A 89 -8.55 6.52 -23.58
N SER A 90 -7.92 6.61 -24.75
CA SER A 90 -8.16 5.67 -25.85
C SER A 90 -7.78 4.24 -25.45
N ILE A 91 -6.64 4.06 -24.78
CA ILE A 91 -6.17 2.76 -24.31
C ILE A 91 -7.04 2.27 -23.15
N ILE A 92 -7.42 3.15 -22.23
CA ILE A 92 -8.32 2.82 -21.11
C ILE A 92 -9.63 2.22 -21.63
N ALA A 93 -10.26 2.91 -22.59
CA ALA A 93 -11.51 2.46 -23.21
C ALA A 93 -11.32 1.12 -23.96
N GLN A 94 -10.31 1.05 -24.85
CA GLN A 94 -10.04 -0.15 -25.66
C GLN A 94 -9.73 -1.40 -24.81
N ARG A 95 -9.12 -1.23 -23.64
CA ARG A 95 -8.74 -2.34 -22.74
C ARG A 95 -9.82 -2.66 -21.70
N GLY A 96 -10.96 -1.97 -21.72
CA GLY A 96 -12.07 -2.19 -20.79
C GLY A 96 -11.67 -1.94 -19.33
N PHE A 97 -10.83 -0.93 -19.08
CA PHE A 97 -10.56 -0.46 -17.72
C PHE A 97 -11.67 0.48 -17.26
N ILE A 98 -11.87 0.58 -15.95
CA ILE A 98 -12.88 1.45 -15.33
C ILE A 98 -12.17 2.72 -14.84
N PRO A 99 -12.14 3.83 -15.60
CA PRO A 99 -11.55 5.09 -15.15
C PRO A 99 -12.39 5.72 -14.04
N THR A 100 -11.72 6.45 -13.15
CA THR A 100 -12.40 7.27 -12.15
C THR A 100 -12.52 8.70 -12.67
N ILE A 101 -13.74 9.16 -12.92
CA ILE A 101 -13.99 10.51 -13.44
C ILE A 101 -14.43 11.45 -12.32
N SER A 102 -14.03 12.71 -12.46
CA SER A 102 -14.21 13.84 -11.56
C SER A 102 -14.97 15.00 -12.21
N SER A 103 -15.31 14.93 -13.50
CA SER A 103 -16.08 15.97 -14.18
C SER A 103 -16.92 15.42 -15.34
N LEU A 104 -17.87 16.24 -15.82
CA LEU A 104 -18.66 15.90 -17.01
C LEU A 104 -17.80 15.87 -18.27
N GLU A 105 -16.83 16.77 -18.38
CA GLU A 105 -15.93 16.89 -19.52
C GLU A 105 -15.09 15.62 -19.70
N GLU A 106 -14.66 15.01 -18.60
CA GLU A 106 -13.98 13.70 -18.62
C GLU A 106 -14.92 12.60 -19.12
N ALA A 107 -16.15 12.53 -18.62
CA ALA A 107 -17.14 11.57 -19.08
C ALA A 107 -17.49 11.75 -20.57
N GLN A 108 -17.66 12.98 -21.05
CA GLN A 108 -17.92 13.29 -22.46
C GLN A 108 -16.74 12.88 -23.35
N ALA A 109 -15.51 13.02 -22.87
CA ALA A 109 -14.34 12.57 -23.62
C ALA A 109 -14.30 11.04 -23.76
N PHE A 110 -14.70 10.29 -22.73
CA PHE A 110 -14.86 8.84 -22.85
C PHE A 110 -16.04 8.43 -23.73
N ASP A 111 -17.15 9.16 -23.66
CA ASP A 111 -18.35 8.91 -24.47
C ASP A 111 -18.03 8.96 -25.98
N GLN A 112 -17.12 9.85 -26.39
CA GLN A 112 -16.66 9.96 -27.78
C GLN A 112 -15.81 8.77 -28.27
N LEU A 113 -15.27 7.96 -27.35
CA LEU A 113 -14.41 6.81 -27.68
C LEU A 113 -15.19 5.50 -27.87
N GLY A 114 -16.49 5.49 -27.53
CA GLY A 114 -17.36 4.32 -27.55
C GLY A 114 -17.68 3.80 -26.15
N PRO A 115 -18.30 2.60 -26.03
CA PRO A 115 -18.79 2.08 -24.75
C PRO A 115 -17.69 1.97 -23.67
N VAL A 116 -17.89 2.64 -22.53
CA VAL A 116 -16.95 2.63 -21.39
C VAL A 116 -17.72 2.59 -20.07
N SER A 117 -17.31 1.67 -19.19
CA SER A 117 -17.77 1.65 -17.79
C SER A 117 -16.91 2.58 -16.93
N ILE A 118 -17.52 3.48 -16.15
CA ILE A 118 -16.81 4.50 -15.35
C ILE A 118 -17.13 4.42 -13.86
N ASN A 119 -16.20 4.86 -13.02
CA ASN A 119 -16.42 5.15 -11.62
C ASN A 119 -16.61 6.66 -11.41
N PHE A 120 -17.82 7.08 -11.05
CA PHE A 120 -18.15 8.48 -10.78
C PHE A 120 -17.67 8.87 -9.39
N LYS A 121 -16.74 9.83 -9.30
CA LYS A 121 -16.16 10.27 -8.03
C LYS A 121 -16.86 11.54 -7.53
N ILE A 122 -17.22 11.54 -6.25
CA ILE A 122 -17.72 12.70 -5.52
C ILE A 122 -16.66 13.08 -4.48
N ASP A 123 -16.32 14.36 -4.42
CA ASP A 123 -15.50 14.90 -3.34
C ASP A 123 -16.38 15.35 -2.17
N THR A 124 -16.41 14.55 -1.11
CA THR A 124 -17.14 14.84 0.12
C THR A 124 -16.26 15.42 1.23
N GLY A 125 -15.11 15.99 0.88
CA GLY A 125 -14.20 16.68 1.81
C GLY A 125 -12.75 16.20 1.81
N MET A 126 -12.31 15.42 0.81
CA MET A 126 -10.89 15.09 0.63
C MET A 126 -10.13 16.24 -0.05
N GLY A 127 -10.79 17.03 -0.90
CA GLY A 127 -10.19 18.14 -1.64
C GLY A 127 -9.16 17.69 -2.68
N ARG A 128 -9.31 16.48 -3.23
CA ARG A 128 -8.28 15.85 -4.08
C ARG A 128 -8.77 15.54 -5.49
N MET A 129 -9.92 14.90 -5.62
CA MET A 129 -10.52 14.45 -6.87
C MET A 129 -12.02 14.21 -6.65
N GLY A 130 -12.79 14.31 -7.72
CA GLY A 130 -14.23 14.12 -7.75
C GLY A 130 -15.01 15.40 -7.98
N VAL A 131 -16.24 15.23 -8.45
CA VAL A 131 -17.20 16.32 -8.58
C VAL A 131 -17.51 16.85 -7.19
N VAL A 132 -17.57 18.18 -7.06
CA VAL A 132 -17.90 18.85 -5.80
C VAL A 132 -19.26 18.37 -5.28
N GLU A 133 -19.33 18.05 -3.98
CA GLU A 133 -20.51 17.45 -3.33
C GLU A 133 -21.85 18.09 -3.74
N ASN A 134 -21.93 19.42 -3.76
CA ASN A 134 -23.15 20.17 -4.05
C ASN A 134 -23.62 20.09 -5.51
N GLU A 135 -22.72 19.81 -6.44
CA GLU A 135 -23.02 19.72 -7.89
C GLU A 135 -23.18 18.26 -8.34
N SER A 136 -22.75 17.32 -7.50
CA SER A 136 -22.62 15.90 -7.84
C SER A 136 -23.87 15.28 -8.45
N ARG A 137 -25.06 15.60 -7.96
CA ARG A 137 -26.35 15.07 -8.47
C ARG A 137 -26.66 15.53 -9.88
N GLU A 138 -26.52 16.82 -10.15
CA GLU A 138 -26.81 17.39 -11.48
C GLU A 138 -25.77 16.94 -12.51
N VAL A 139 -24.50 16.86 -12.11
CA VAL A 139 -23.45 16.31 -12.98
C VAL A 139 -23.69 14.83 -13.23
N PHE A 140 -24.06 14.04 -12.21
CA PHE A 140 -24.37 12.62 -12.37
C PHE A 140 -25.50 12.38 -13.38
N LYS A 141 -26.60 13.14 -13.29
CA LYS A 141 -27.71 13.08 -14.27
C LYS A 141 -27.22 13.27 -15.70
N ARG A 142 -26.32 14.24 -15.93
CA ARG A 142 -25.76 14.52 -17.24
C ARG A 142 -24.81 13.42 -17.72
N VAL A 143 -23.99 12.87 -16.83
CA VAL A 143 -23.09 11.75 -17.14
C VAL A 143 -23.87 10.48 -17.49
N ALA A 144 -24.89 10.13 -16.69
CA ALA A 144 -25.69 8.93 -16.91
C ALA A 144 -26.57 8.99 -18.16
N ALA A 145 -26.78 10.18 -18.73
CA ALA A 145 -27.50 10.37 -19.99
C ALA A 145 -26.60 10.22 -21.24
N LEU A 146 -25.29 10.06 -21.07
CA LEU A 146 -24.35 9.87 -22.18
C LEU A 146 -24.51 8.45 -22.76
N PRO A 147 -24.69 8.30 -24.09
CA PRO A 147 -25.11 7.04 -24.71
C PRO A 147 -24.08 5.91 -24.61
N ASN A 148 -22.79 6.23 -24.52
CA ASN A 148 -21.72 5.25 -24.45
C ASN A 148 -21.16 5.09 -23.03
N ILE A 149 -21.71 5.79 -22.04
CA ILE A 149 -21.25 5.70 -20.66
C ILE A 149 -22.13 4.74 -19.87
N ASP A 150 -21.49 3.72 -19.31
CA ASP A 150 -22.05 2.88 -18.28
C ASP A 150 -21.48 3.30 -16.91
N VAL A 151 -22.34 3.72 -15.98
CA VAL A 151 -21.87 4.01 -14.63
C VAL A 151 -21.70 2.67 -13.90
N HIS A 152 -20.46 2.23 -13.71
CA HIS A 152 -20.17 1.03 -12.93
C HIS A 152 -20.37 1.29 -11.43
N SER A 153 -19.82 2.40 -10.93
CA SER A 153 -19.86 2.72 -9.51
C SER A 153 -19.82 4.22 -9.20
N VAL A 154 -20.31 4.58 -8.02
CA VAL A 154 -20.21 5.92 -7.43
C VAL A 154 -19.37 5.86 -6.16
N SER A 155 -18.46 6.81 -5.98
CA SER A 155 -17.50 6.72 -4.88
C SER A 155 -17.08 8.04 -4.25
N THR A 156 -16.65 7.95 -3.00
CA THR A 156 -15.91 9.02 -2.32
C THR A 156 -14.72 8.45 -1.53
N HIS A 157 -13.90 9.32 -0.96
CA HIS A 157 -12.76 8.98 -0.11
C HIS A 157 -12.81 9.73 1.22
N MET A 158 -12.51 9.01 2.30
CA MET A 158 -12.56 9.58 3.66
C MET A 158 -11.19 10.13 4.05
N PRO A 159 -11.07 11.41 4.46
CA PRO A 159 -9.77 12.02 4.75
C PRO A 159 -9.21 11.58 6.11
N VAL A 160 -10.07 11.30 7.09
CA VAL A 160 -9.68 11.15 8.51
C VAL A 160 -10.25 9.88 9.15
N SER A 161 -10.46 8.82 8.37
CA SER A 161 -11.05 7.57 8.87
C SER A 161 -10.22 6.83 9.93
N ASN A 162 -8.97 7.23 10.13
CA ASN A 162 -8.04 6.75 11.16
C ASN A 162 -7.82 7.75 12.30
N GLU A 163 -8.47 8.92 12.28
CA GLU A 163 -8.15 10.06 13.17
C GLU A 163 -9.40 10.67 13.83
N ASP A 164 -10.46 10.93 13.06
CA ASP A 164 -11.70 11.55 13.58
C ASP A 164 -12.93 10.69 13.23
N ALA A 165 -13.36 9.91 14.20
CA ALA A 165 -14.53 9.04 14.07
C ALA A 165 -15.86 9.81 13.96
N LYS A 166 -15.96 11.02 14.53
CA LYS A 166 -17.19 11.83 14.47
C LYS A 166 -17.35 12.42 13.07
N PHE A 167 -16.30 13.02 12.53
CA PHE A 167 -16.29 13.51 11.15
C PHE A 167 -16.57 12.38 10.17
N THR A 168 -15.90 11.24 10.33
CA THR A 168 -16.04 10.07 9.46
C THR A 168 -17.49 9.55 9.43
N ARG A 169 -18.15 9.39 10.59
CA ARG A 169 -19.57 9.00 10.64
C ARG A 169 -20.47 10.02 9.94
N GLY A 170 -20.22 11.32 10.15
CA GLY A 170 -20.96 12.38 9.46
C GLY A 170 -20.82 12.30 7.94
N GLN A 171 -19.60 12.06 7.45
CA GLN A 171 -19.34 11.90 6.01
C GLN A 171 -20.04 10.66 5.43
N LEU A 172 -20.06 9.53 6.14
CA LEU A 172 -20.77 8.32 5.73
C LEU A 172 -22.29 8.56 5.60
N VAL A 173 -22.89 9.27 6.55
CA VAL A 173 -24.32 9.64 6.50
C VAL A 173 -24.62 10.54 5.30
N ARG A 174 -23.78 11.57 5.08
CA ARG A 174 -23.95 12.47 3.91
C ARG A 174 -23.84 11.71 2.59
N PHE A 175 -22.80 10.90 2.44
CA PHE A 175 -22.60 10.11 1.22
C PHE A 175 -23.75 9.14 0.97
N ARG A 176 -24.27 8.47 2.00
CA ARG A 176 -25.46 7.61 1.88
C ARG A 176 -26.65 8.38 1.32
N ARG A 177 -26.95 9.55 1.88
CA ARG A 177 -28.06 10.41 1.42
C ARG A 177 -27.88 10.82 -0.04
N ILE A 178 -26.66 11.16 -0.46
CA ILE A 178 -26.37 11.50 -1.86
C ILE A 178 -26.66 10.31 -2.77
N ILE A 179 -26.22 9.10 -2.41
CA ILE A 179 -26.48 7.88 -3.21
C ILE A 179 -27.98 7.58 -3.29
N GLU A 180 -28.72 7.69 -2.18
CA GLU A 180 -30.18 7.51 -2.16
C GLU A 180 -30.88 8.51 -3.10
N GLN A 181 -30.48 9.78 -3.07
CA GLN A 181 -31.03 10.80 -3.95
C GLN A 181 -30.68 10.54 -5.43
N ILE A 182 -29.43 10.18 -5.72
CA ILE A 182 -28.99 9.84 -7.08
C ILE A 182 -29.80 8.64 -7.61
N ARG A 183 -29.99 7.58 -6.82
CA ARG A 183 -30.79 6.40 -7.22
C ARG A 183 -32.28 6.69 -7.41
N ALA A 184 -32.84 7.64 -6.66
CA ALA A 184 -34.22 8.07 -6.83
C ALA A 184 -34.43 8.89 -8.13
N GLU A 185 -33.45 9.70 -8.50
CA GLU A 185 -33.53 10.58 -9.67
C GLU A 185 -33.10 9.90 -10.97
N VAL A 186 -32.13 9.01 -10.89
CA VAL A 186 -31.53 8.30 -12.04
C VAL A 186 -31.44 6.81 -11.68
N PRO A 187 -32.53 6.04 -11.80
CA PRO A 187 -32.50 4.62 -11.47
C PRO A 187 -31.44 3.86 -12.31
N GLY A 188 -30.69 2.97 -11.67
CA GLY A 188 -29.67 2.17 -12.34
C GLY A 188 -29.09 1.07 -11.44
N SER A 189 -28.26 0.20 -12.00
CA SER A 189 -27.62 -0.92 -11.30
C SER A 189 -26.23 -0.59 -10.76
N TYR A 190 -25.84 0.68 -10.75
CA TYR A 190 -24.52 1.11 -10.31
C TYR A 190 -24.33 0.91 -8.80
N ARG A 191 -23.11 0.50 -8.45
CA ARG A 191 -22.70 0.22 -7.07
C ARG A 191 -22.17 1.47 -6.40
N ALA A 192 -22.06 1.46 -5.08
CA ALA A 192 -21.41 2.53 -4.33
C ALA A 192 -20.23 2.00 -3.52
N HIS A 193 -19.22 2.85 -3.31
CA HIS A 193 -18.13 2.53 -2.37
C HIS A 193 -17.46 3.74 -1.72
N VAL A 194 -17.29 3.64 -0.41
CA VAL A 194 -16.65 4.67 0.43
C VAL A 194 -15.56 4.10 1.34
N LEU A 195 -15.72 2.87 1.83
CA LEU A 195 -14.83 2.31 2.85
C LEU A 195 -13.46 1.96 2.25
N GLN A 196 -12.42 2.56 2.80
CA GLN A 196 -11.03 2.10 2.72
C GLN A 196 -10.67 1.29 3.97
N SER A 197 -9.45 0.75 4.07
CA SER A 197 -9.02 -0.13 5.18
C SER A 197 -9.47 0.30 6.58
N ALA A 198 -9.27 1.58 6.98
CA ALA A 198 -9.69 2.07 8.30
C ALA A 198 -11.23 2.06 8.45
N GLY A 199 -11.94 2.46 7.39
CA GLY A 199 -13.39 2.35 7.26
C GLY A 199 -13.89 0.93 7.49
N THR A 200 -13.29 -0.04 6.80
CA THR A 200 -13.63 -1.46 6.88
C THR A 200 -13.42 -2.04 8.28
N LEU A 201 -12.38 -1.57 8.97
CA LEU A 201 -12.05 -2.04 10.32
C LEU A 201 -12.92 -1.40 11.42
N ALA A 202 -13.30 -0.14 11.32
CA ALA A 202 -13.95 0.58 12.43
C ALA A 202 -15.40 1.02 12.19
N PHE A 203 -15.89 1.03 10.95
CA PHE A 203 -17.16 1.67 10.59
C PHE A 203 -18.16 0.72 9.92
N ASN A 204 -18.19 -0.53 10.39
CA ASN A 204 -19.07 -1.60 9.91
C ASN A 204 -20.42 -1.65 10.68
N PRO A 205 -21.56 -2.09 10.09
CA PRO A 205 -21.72 -2.86 8.84
C PRO A 205 -21.50 -2.06 7.54
N PRO A 206 -21.13 -2.73 6.43
CA PRO A 206 -20.87 -2.05 5.18
C PRO A 206 -22.23 -1.65 4.61
N THR A 207 -22.41 -0.35 4.40
CA THR A 207 -23.66 0.18 3.84
C THR A 207 -23.71 0.01 2.31
N PHE A 208 -22.57 -0.22 1.67
CA PHE A 208 -22.41 -0.10 0.23
C PHE A 208 -21.82 -1.37 -0.38
N GLU A 209 -22.01 -1.52 -1.69
CA GLU A 209 -21.86 -2.78 -2.41
C GLU A 209 -20.40 -3.13 -2.72
N ILE A 210 -19.48 -2.17 -2.69
CA ILE A 210 -18.03 -2.39 -2.87
C ILE A 210 -17.25 -1.81 -1.68
N VAL A 211 -16.20 -2.51 -1.26
CA VAL A 211 -15.22 -2.05 -0.26
C VAL A 211 -13.82 -2.06 -0.85
N ARG A 212 -13.04 -0.99 -0.62
CA ARG A 212 -11.67 -0.86 -1.10
C ARG A 212 -10.68 -1.31 -0.04
N ALA A 213 -10.21 -2.55 -0.13
CA ALA A 213 -9.21 -3.07 0.80
C ALA A 213 -7.81 -2.76 0.27
N GLY A 214 -7.04 -1.94 1.00
CA GLY A 214 -5.67 -1.59 0.64
C GLY A 214 -4.70 -2.08 1.71
N ILE A 215 -4.19 -1.16 2.53
CA ILE A 215 -3.14 -1.44 3.55
C ILE A 215 -3.42 -2.66 4.44
N MET A 216 -4.69 -2.98 4.73
CA MET A 216 -5.05 -4.11 5.57
C MET A 216 -4.79 -5.48 4.92
N LEU A 217 -4.83 -5.57 3.58
CA LEU A 217 -4.47 -6.80 2.85
C LEU A 217 -3.01 -7.16 3.09
N TYR A 218 -2.16 -6.15 3.28
CA TYR A 218 -0.71 -6.28 3.50
C TYR A 218 -0.34 -6.48 4.97
N GLY A 219 -1.33 -6.69 5.84
CA GLY A 219 -1.08 -7.01 7.23
C GLY A 219 -0.81 -5.82 8.14
N ILE A 220 -1.04 -4.61 7.65
CA ILE A 220 -0.76 -3.37 8.38
C ILE A 220 -2.09 -2.67 8.69
N SER A 221 -2.38 -2.48 9.96
CA SER A 221 -3.57 -1.77 10.39
C SER A 221 -3.35 -0.25 10.38
N PRO A 222 -4.24 0.54 9.76
CA PRO A 222 -4.26 2.00 9.93
C PRO A 222 -4.78 2.43 11.30
N LEU A 223 -5.26 1.48 12.11
CA LEU A 223 -5.84 1.66 13.44
C LEU A 223 -5.19 0.64 14.40
N PRO A 224 -4.26 1.05 15.28
CA PRO A 224 -3.40 0.14 16.04
C PRO A 224 -4.14 -0.97 16.79
N GLU A 225 -5.33 -0.69 17.32
CA GLU A 225 -6.17 -1.63 18.06
C GLU A 225 -6.62 -2.86 17.23
N PHE A 226 -6.63 -2.76 15.91
CA PHE A 226 -6.99 -3.86 15.00
C PHE A 226 -5.78 -4.65 14.47
N GLN A 227 -4.55 -4.27 14.82
CA GLN A 227 -3.35 -4.93 14.29
C GLN A 227 -3.33 -6.44 14.57
N LYS A 228 -3.87 -6.90 15.70
CA LYS A 228 -3.92 -8.33 16.08
C LYS A 228 -4.78 -9.19 15.14
N LEU A 229 -5.67 -8.58 14.35
CA LEU A 229 -6.48 -9.30 13.37
C LEU A 229 -5.69 -9.61 12.09
N LEU A 230 -4.66 -8.81 11.81
CA LEU A 230 -3.93 -8.82 10.56
C LEU A 230 -2.55 -9.47 10.74
N LYS A 231 -2.10 -10.16 9.70
CA LYS A 231 -0.77 -10.79 9.66
C LYS A 231 0.12 -10.00 8.71
N PRO A 232 1.24 -9.39 9.17
CA PRO A 232 2.21 -8.75 8.30
C PRO A 232 2.63 -9.69 7.16
N VAL A 233 2.56 -9.21 5.92
CA VAL A 233 2.81 -10.04 4.73
C VAL A 233 4.30 -10.06 4.34
N MET A 234 5.01 -8.97 4.59
CA MET A 234 6.38 -8.79 4.12
C MET A 234 7.40 -8.99 5.23
N THR A 235 8.43 -9.79 4.94
CA THR A 235 9.69 -9.80 5.69
C THR A 235 10.81 -9.31 4.77
N TRP A 236 11.42 -8.17 5.10
CA TRP A 236 12.50 -7.57 4.33
C TRP A 236 13.86 -7.96 4.91
N LYS A 237 14.70 -8.60 4.11
CA LYS A 237 15.98 -9.16 4.53
C LYS A 237 17.16 -8.67 3.69
N THR A 238 18.34 -8.73 4.28
CA THR A 238 19.64 -8.52 3.65
C THR A 238 20.67 -9.49 4.23
N ARG A 239 21.94 -9.34 3.84
CA ARG A 239 23.06 -10.14 4.38
C ARG A 239 24.18 -9.28 4.93
N ILE A 240 24.89 -9.85 5.89
CA ILE A 240 26.19 -9.33 6.31
C ILE A 240 27.21 -9.61 5.22
N VAL A 241 27.91 -8.57 4.75
CA VAL A 241 28.97 -8.69 3.74
C VAL A 241 30.37 -8.48 4.30
N LEU A 242 30.49 -7.89 5.49
CA LEU A 242 31.76 -7.64 6.14
C LEU A 242 31.56 -7.52 7.66
N ILE A 243 32.50 -8.05 8.43
CA ILE A 243 32.59 -7.84 9.88
C ILE A 243 33.99 -7.34 10.20
N ARG A 244 34.08 -6.30 11.05
CA ARG A 244 35.35 -5.75 11.52
C ARG A 244 35.30 -5.43 13.00
N ASP A 245 36.39 -5.71 13.70
CA ASP A 245 36.65 -5.15 15.02
C ASP A 245 37.27 -3.76 14.88
N MET A 246 36.60 -2.75 15.41
CA MET A 246 37.03 -1.36 15.36
C MET A 246 37.47 -0.90 16.76
N PRO A 247 38.66 -0.28 16.90
CA PRO A 247 39.09 0.29 18.18
C PRO A 247 38.20 1.47 18.59
N LYS A 248 38.26 1.84 19.88
CA LYS A 248 37.65 3.09 20.39
C LYS A 248 38.15 4.30 19.60
N GLY A 249 37.25 5.24 19.30
CA GLY A 249 37.57 6.47 18.56
C GLY A 249 37.49 6.34 17.03
N SER A 250 37.11 5.17 16.50
CA SER A 250 36.94 4.94 15.06
C SER A 250 35.67 5.63 14.55
N SER A 251 35.75 6.29 13.40
CA SER A 251 34.58 6.88 12.75
C SER A 251 33.85 5.89 11.85
N ILE A 252 32.52 5.90 11.92
CA ILE A 252 31.64 5.03 11.13
C ILE A 252 30.75 5.87 10.20
N SER A 253 30.73 5.48 8.92
CA SER A 253 29.96 6.09 7.84
C SER A 253 30.29 7.56 7.51
N TYR A 254 29.53 8.14 6.58
CA TYR A 254 29.65 9.51 6.12
C TYR A 254 29.45 10.53 7.24
N GLY A 255 30.18 11.64 7.12
CA GLY A 255 30.15 12.74 8.06
C GLY A 255 30.72 12.42 9.44
N ARG A 256 31.25 11.19 9.65
CA ARG A 256 31.80 10.73 10.93
C ARG A 256 30.81 10.93 12.10
N THR A 257 29.52 10.77 11.80
CA THR A 257 28.42 11.06 12.74
C THR A 257 28.33 10.08 13.90
N PHE A 258 29.00 8.93 13.80
CA PHE A 258 29.16 7.99 14.88
C PHE A 258 30.65 7.70 15.08
N ILE A 259 31.10 7.86 16.33
CA ILE A 259 32.45 7.54 16.77
C ILE A 259 32.34 6.43 17.82
N THR A 260 33.09 5.34 17.65
CA THR A 260 33.00 4.19 18.55
C THR A 260 33.41 4.58 19.98
N PRO A 261 32.53 4.47 20.99
CA PRO A 261 32.87 4.87 22.37
C PRO A 261 33.78 3.85 23.07
N ARG A 262 33.89 2.63 22.50
CA ARG A 262 34.66 1.49 22.99
C ARG A 262 35.14 0.66 21.80
N LYS A 263 35.91 -0.41 22.04
CA LYS A 263 36.14 -1.43 21.01
C LYS A 263 34.78 -2.03 20.64
N MET A 264 34.44 -2.05 19.35
CA MET A 264 33.16 -2.52 18.85
C MET A 264 33.36 -3.48 17.68
N ARG A 265 32.51 -4.50 17.59
CA ARG A 265 32.41 -5.38 16.43
C ARG A 265 31.27 -4.87 15.54
N ILE A 266 31.61 -4.50 14.31
CA ILE A 266 30.68 -3.82 13.39
C ILE A 266 30.47 -4.70 12.16
N ALA A 267 29.21 -4.95 11.84
CA ALA A 267 28.81 -5.62 10.61
C ALA A 267 28.35 -4.59 9.56
N THR A 268 28.73 -4.81 8.31
CA THR A 268 28.24 -4.07 7.15
C THR A 268 27.23 -4.93 6.41
N LEU A 269 26.06 -4.35 6.12
CA LEU A 269 24.96 -5.01 5.41
C LEU A 269 24.90 -4.55 3.96
N SER A 270 24.49 -5.43 3.05
CA SER A 270 24.28 -5.13 1.62
C SER A 270 22.90 -4.57 1.32
N ALA A 271 22.54 -3.49 2.01
CA ALA A 271 21.33 -2.71 1.73
C ALA A 271 21.54 -1.24 2.10
N GLY A 272 20.88 -0.34 1.39
CA GLY A 272 20.92 1.09 1.66
C GLY A 272 19.67 1.83 1.18
N TYR A 273 19.78 3.16 1.05
CA TYR A 273 18.63 3.99 0.67
C TYR A 273 18.20 3.81 -0.80
N ALA A 274 19.06 3.30 -1.68
CA ALA A 274 18.68 2.93 -3.05
C ALA A 274 17.81 1.66 -3.11
N ASP A 275 17.87 0.82 -2.08
CA ASP A 275 16.96 -0.31 -1.88
C ASP A 275 15.64 0.12 -1.23
N GLY A 276 15.55 1.38 -0.78
CA GLY A 276 14.40 1.96 -0.12
C GLY A 276 14.56 2.17 1.38
N TYR A 277 15.69 1.77 1.98
CA TYR A 277 15.83 1.83 3.45
C TYR A 277 15.94 3.30 3.88
N PRO A 278 15.08 3.82 4.77
CA PRO A 278 14.99 5.25 4.97
C PRO A 278 16.30 5.85 5.49
N TRP A 279 16.87 6.78 4.72
CA TRP A 279 18.06 7.53 5.15
C TRP A 279 17.84 8.23 6.50
N HIS A 280 16.62 8.69 6.75
CA HIS A 280 16.21 9.35 8.00
C HIS A 280 16.35 8.48 9.26
N LEU A 281 16.52 7.15 9.14
CA LEU A 281 16.80 6.28 10.29
C LEU A 281 18.23 6.43 10.83
N SER A 282 19.12 7.07 10.07
CA SER A 282 20.51 7.34 10.46
C SER A 282 20.61 7.96 11.85
N ASN A 283 21.25 7.24 12.79
CA ASN A 283 21.42 7.65 14.19
C ASN A 283 20.10 7.99 14.94
N ARG A 284 18.96 7.42 14.54
CA ARG A 284 17.66 7.60 15.25
C ARG A 284 17.24 6.39 16.08
N GLY A 285 18.22 5.66 16.62
CA GLY A 285 17.99 4.48 17.45
C GLY A 285 17.24 3.35 16.73
N ALA A 286 17.36 3.27 15.40
CA ALA A 286 16.86 2.15 14.62
C ALA A 286 17.74 0.91 14.85
N ALA A 287 17.16 -0.27 14.65
CA ALA A 287 17.84 -1.54 14.74
C ALA A 287 17.34 -2.47 13.64
N VAL A 288 18.11 -3.52 13.39
CA VAL A 288 17.74 -4.67 12.54
C VAL A 288 17.83 -5.94 13.38
N LEU A 289 17.31 -7.07 12.91
CA LEU A 289 17.45 -8.34 13.61
C LEU A 289 18.50 -9.22 12.95
N VAL A 290 19.38 -9.79 13.75
CA VAL A 290 20.36 -10.78 13.34
C VAL A 290 20.49 -11.81 14.46
N CYS A 291 20.42 -13.09 14.12
CA CYS A 291 20.46 -14.20 15.08
C CYS A 291 19.39 -14.06 16.20
N GLY A 292 18.19 -13.59 15.86
CA GLY A 292 17.10 -13.37 16.81
C GLY A 292 17.31 -12.20 17.79
N GLN A 293 18.30 -11.33 17.55
CA GLN A 293 18.65 -10.21 18.42
C GLN A 293 18.71 -8.88 17.67
N ARG A 294 18.44 -7.78 18.38
CA ARG A 294 18.48 -6.42 17.81
C ARG A 294 19.93 -5.91 17.68
N GLY A 295 20.37 -5.70 16.44
CA GLY A 295 21.61 -5.01 16.09
C GLY A 295 21.38 -3.52 15.82
N PRO A 296 21.86 -2.59 16.66
CA PRO A 296 21.63 -1.15 16.47
C PRO A 296 22.27 -0.62 15.17
N LEU A 297 21.53 0.18 14.42
CA LEU A 297 22.04 0.92 13.26
C LEU A 297 22.95 2.06 13.74
N ILE A 298 24.17 2.12 13.23
CA ILE A 298 25.18 3.11 13.63
C ILE A 298 25.73 3.89 12.43
N GLY A 299 25.83 5.21 12.59
CA GLY A 299 26.23 6.12 11.52
C GLY A 299 25.11 6.33 10.49
N ARG A 300 25.48 6.93 9.36
CA ARG A 300 24.53 7.19 8.27
C ARG A 300 24.28 5.94 7.43
N VAL A 301 23.02 5.72 7.05
CA VAL A 301 22.65 4.84 5.94
C VAL A 301 23.27 5.40 4.66
N THR A 302 23.93 4.55 3.87
CA THR A 302 24.51 4.93 2.57
C THR A 302 23.64 4.43 1.42
N MET A 303 24.06 4.68 0.18
CA MET A 303 23.25 4.32 -1.00
C MET A 303 22.95 2.82 -1.05
N ASP A 304 23.97 1.99 -0.83
CA ASP A 304 23.89 0.54 -1.02
C ASP A 304 24.32 -0.26 0.23
N LEU A 305 24.86 0.40 1.26
CA LEU A 305 25.38 -0.24 2.48
C LEU A 305 24.91 0.45 3.76
N MET A 306 24.84 -0.31 4.84
CA MET A 306 24.59 0.19 6.20
C MET A 306 25.44 -0.56 7.23
N MET A 307 25.63 0.05 8.40
CA MET A 307 26.46 -0.52 9.47
C MET A 307 25.65 -0.72 10.74
N ILE A 308 25.85 -1.86 11.38
CA ILE A 308 25.21 -2.20 12.65
C ILE A 308 26.25 -2.60 13.71
N ASP A 309 25.97 -2.29 14.98
CA ASP A 309 26.73 -2.80 16.12
C ASP A 309 26.30 -4.24 16.42
N VAL A 310 27.26 -5.17 16.35
CA VAL A 310 27.06 -6.59 16.69
C VAL A 310 27.97 -7.01 17.84
N SER A 311 28.48 -6.05 18.63
CA SER A 311 29.41 -6.33 19.74
C SER A 311 28.84 -7.25 20.81
N ASN A 312 27.51 -7.25 20.97
CA ASN A 312 26.80 -8.03 22.00
C ASN A 312 25.95 -9.16 21.40
N ILE A 313 26.20 -9.53 20.14
CA ILE A 313 25.46 -10.60 19.45
C ILE A 313 26.45 -11.71 19.14
N ASP A 314 26.23 -12.86 19.76
CA ASP A 314 27.08 -14.04 19.58
C ASP A 314 26.83 -14.72 18.23
N ASN A 315 27.83 -15.46 17.74
CA ASN A 315 27.74 -16.30 16.53
C ASN A 315 27.34 -15.56 15.24
N VAL A 316 27.71 -14.28 15.11
CA VAL A 316 27.49 -13.50 13.88
C VAL A 316 28.65 -13.68 12.88
N HIS A 317 28.30 -14.10 11.66
CA HIS A 317 29.20 -14.41 10.55
C HIS A 317 28.87 -13.62 9.28
N VAL A 318 29.86 -13.49 8.39
CA VAL A 318 29.64 -12.98 7.04
C VAL A 318 28.75 -13.98 6.30
N GLY A 319 27.71 -13.46 5.62
CA GLY A 319 26.72 -14.26 4.91
C GLY A 319 25.42 -14.46 5.68
N ASP A 320 25.39 -14.22 7.00
CA ASP A 320 24.18 -14.37 7.82
C ASP A 320 23.04 -13.47 7.33
N GLU A 321 21.81 -13.98 7.47
CA GLU A 321 20.60 -13.22 7.18
C GLU A 321 20.37 -12.17 8.25
N VAL A 322 19.90 -11.01 7.81
CA VAL A 322 19.53 -9.89 8.67
C VAL A 322 18.15 -9.40 8.26
N VAL A 323 17.22 -9.36 9.21
CA VAL A 323 15.86 -8.87 8.99
C VAL A 323 15.84 -7.35 9.23
N LEU A 324 15.59 -6.60 8.16
CA LEU A 324 15.42 -5.15 8.18
C LEU A 324 14.03 -4.74 8.67
N MET A 325 13.01 -5.56 8.34
CA MET A 325 11.62 -5.41 8.75
C MET A 325 10.95 -6.78 8.78
N GLY A 326 10.26 -7.12 9.85
CA GLY A 326 9.65 -8.44 10.07
C GLY A 326 10.14 -9.09 11.37
N ARG A 327 10.08 -10.42 11.44
CA ARG A 327 10.38 -11.19 12.66
C ARG A 327 11.63 -12.06 12.48
N ASP A 328 12.38 -12.21 13.56
CA ASP A 328 13.46 -13.19 13.70
C ASP A 328 13.44 -13.72 15.14
N GLY A 329 13.12 -15.00 15.31
CA GLY A 329 12.86 -15.59 16.63
C GLY A 329 11.68 -14.91 17.36
N SER A 330 11.91 -14.45 18.59
CA SER A 330 10.93 -13.73 19.39
C SER A 330 10.93 -12.22 19.16
N GLU A 331 11.89 -11.69 18.41
CA GLU A 331 12.03 -10.26 18.14
C GLU A 331 11.30 -9.86 16.84
N GLU A 332 10.88 -8.60 16.78
CA GLU A 332 10.18 -8.02 15.63
C GLU A 332 10.65 -6.58 15.41
N ILE A 333 10.94 -6.23 14.15
CA ILE A 333 11.05 -4.84 13.68
C ILE A 333 9.84 -4.57 12.81
N SER A 334 8.84 -3.88 13.36
CA SER A 334 7.60 -3.60 12.63
C SER A 334 7.76 -2.44 11.65
N CYS A 335 6.90 -2.41 10.63
CA CYS A 335 6.79 -1.25 9.73
C CYS A 335 6.46 0.05 10.48
N VAL A 336 5.65 -0.04 11.55
CA VAL A 336 5.29 1.10 12.42
C VAL A 336 6.53 1.64 13.13
N GLU A 337 7.36 0.77 13.71
CA GLU A 337 8.61 1.16 14.38
C GLU A 337 9.55 1.92 13.43
N LEU A 338 9.70 1.43 12.19
CA LEU A 338 10.51 2.11 11.17
C LEU A 338 9.92 3.46 10.78
N ALA A 339 8.60 3.55 10.59
CA ALA A 339 7.92 4.79 10.25
C ALA A 339 8.09 5.86 11.34
N GLU A 340 7.87 5.50 12.60
CA GLU A 340 8.03 6.40 13.76
C GLU A 340 9.46 6.94 13.86
N LYS A 341 10.47 6.06 13.79
CA LYS A 341 11.88 6.46 13.88
C LYS A 341 12.32 7.32 12.68
N ALA A 342 11.80 7.03 11.49
CA ALA A 342 12.07 7.82 10.30
C ALA A 342 11.32 9.16 10.28
N GLY A 343 10.27 9.32 11.09
CA GLY A 343 9.41 10.50 11.09
C GLY A 343 8.47 10.53 9.90
N THR A 344 7.87 9.39 9.56
CA THR A 344 6.96 9.22 8.42
C THR A 344 5.83 8.23 8.73
N ILE A 345 5.09 7.80 7.72
CA ILE A 345 3.98 6.85 7.76
C ILE A 345 4.36 5.48 7.20
N THR A 346 3.66 4.43 7.64
CA THR A 346 3.89 3.03 7.22
C THR A 346 3.79 2.81 5.71
N TRP A 347 2.89 3.53 5.03
CA TRP A 347 2.78 3.51 3.57
C TRP A 347 4.09 3.89 2.90
N GLU A 348 4.77 4.93 3.37
CA GLU A 348 6.03 5.37 2.78
C GLU A 348 7.11 4.30 2.93
N ILE A 349 7.19 3.63 4.09
CA ILE A 349 8.17 2.56 4.34
C ILE A 349 8.06 1.45 3.30
N ILE A 350 6.87 0.87 3.12
CA ILE A 350 6.68 -0.31 2.24
C ILE A 350 6.72 0.06 0.76
N THR A 351 6.17 1.22 0.38
CA THR A 351 6.13 1.67 -1.03
C THR A 351 7.50 2.09 -1.55
N ARG A 352 8.44 2.48 -0.67
CA ARG A 352 9.79 2.87 -1.05
C ARG A 352 10.73 1.71 -1.33
N ILE A 353 10.37 0.48 -1.00
CA ILE A 353 11.23 -0.69 -1.26
C ILE A 353 11.45 -0.81 -2.77
N GLY A 354 12.68 -0.53 -3.20
CA GLY A 354 13.01 -0.26 -4.60
C GLY A 354 12.92 -1.50 -5.49
N ALA A 355 12.90 -1.30 -6.80
CA ALA A 355 12.84 -2.38 -7.79
C ALA A 355 14.05 -3.34 -7.77
N ARG A 356 15.19 -2.92 -7.18
CA ARG A 356 16.38 -3.76 -6.98
C ARG A 356 16.18 -4.86 -5.95
N VAL A 357 15.25 -4.67 -5.02
CA VAL A 357 14.92 -5.67 -4.00
C VAL A 357 14.04 -6.75 -4.62
N ARG A 358 14.55 -7.98 -4.71
CA ARG A 358 13.78 -9.10 -5.26
C ARG A 358 12.61 -9.43 -4.34
N ARG A 359 11.41 -9.61 -4.90
CA ARG A 359 10.26 -10.16 -4.17
C ARG A 359 10.26 -11.67 -4.35
N VAL A 360 10.22 -12.41 -3.24
CA VAL A 360 10.16 -13.87 -3.20
C VAL A 360 8.83 -14.21 -2.55
N PHE A 361 7.94 -14.85 -3.30
CA PHE A 361 6.64 -15.25 -2.78
C PHE A 361 6.76 -16.66 -2.18
N SER A 362 6.39 -16.79 -0.91
CA SER A 362 6.38 -18.04 -0.14
C SER A 362 4.97 -18.48 0.17
#